data_AF-A0A6M1SD24-F1
#
_entry.id   AF-A0A6M1SD24-F1
#
_cell.length_a   1.000
_cell.length_b   1.000
_cell.length_c   1.000
_cell.angle_alpha   90.00
_cell.angle_beta   90.00
_cell.angle_gamma   90.00
#
_symmetry.space_group_name_H-M   'P 1'
#
loop_
_entity.id
_entity.type
_entity.pdbx_description
1 polymer ?
#
loop_
_entity_poly.entity_id
_entity_poly.type
_entity_poly.pdbx_seq_one_letter_code
_entity_poly.pdbx_strand_id
1 'polypeptide(L)'
;MYYPERGYHGVLLVNISTVRDGRKFDSTCLFHPGEHPFVNQQSYVVYSEAVVKNAEDISQFVNMGEFTPRAPISDHLYERTLAGFHTSPRVKPKIKRFIKNYMQLE
;
A
#
# COMPACT_ATOMS: atom_id res chain seq x y z
N MET A 1 -13.74 3.48 -0.56
CA MET A 1 -14.49 2.98 0.62
C MET A 1 -14.87 4.13 1.52
N TYR A 2 -16.12 4.27 1.97
CA TYR A 2 -16.49 5.45 2.77
C TYR A 2 -15.76 5.46 4.13
N TYR A 3 -15.08 6.57 4.46
CA TYR A 3 -14.35 6.77 5.71
C TYR A 3 -15.07 7.82 6.57
N PRO A 4 -15.96 7.40 7.49
CA PRO A 4 -16.88 8.29 8.18
C PRO A 4 -16.19 9.42 8.95
N GLU A 5 -15.08 9.14 9.64
CA GLU A 5 -14.33 10.13 10.44
C GLU A 5 -13.74 11.27 9.60
N ARG A 6 -13.73 11.11 8.27
CA ARG A 6 -13.18 12.10 7.33
C ARG A 6 -14.20 12.60 6.31
N GLY A 7 -15.39 11.99 6.23
CA GLY A 7 -16.47 12.44 5.35
C GLY A 7 -16.23 12.23 3.85
N TYR A 8 -15.32 11.33 3.46
CA TYR A 8 -15.00 11.05 2.04
C TYR A 8 -14.82 9.55 1.77
N HIS A 9 -14.76 9.16 0.49
CA HIS A 9 -14.33 7.82 0.10
C HIS A 9 -12.81 7.70 0.19
N GLY A 10 -12.31 6.92 1.15
CA GLY A 10 -10.90 6.66 1.36
C GLY A 10 -10.34 5.57 0.46
N VAL A 11 -9.08 5.75 0.06
CA VAL A 11 -8.19 4.73 -0.50
C VAL A 11 -6.93 4.61 0.37
N LEU A 12 -6.51 3.38 0.65
CA LEU A 12 -5.29 3.10 1.40
C LEU A 12 -4.12 3.05 0.42
N LEU A 13 -3.15 3.95 0.61
CA LEU A 13 -1.91 3.98 -0.14
C LEU A 13 -0.79 3.39 0.72
N VAL A 14 0.13 2.68 0.06
CA VAL A 14 1.37 2.20 0.64
C VAL A 14 2.50 2.30 -0.37
N ASN A 15 3.70 2.57 0.12
CA ASN A 15 4.88 2.73 -0.72
C ASN A 15 5.59 1.40 -0.90
N ILE A 16 6.29 1.24 -2.02
CA ILE A 16 7.19 0.11 -2.26
C ILE A 16 8.60 0.70 -2.44
N SER A 17 9.57 0.14 -1.74
CA SER A 17 10.96 0.63 -1.75
C SER A 17 11.93 -0.51 -2.01
N THR A 18 13.01 -0.23 -2.73
CA THR A 18 14.05 -1.22 -3.02
C THR A 18 14.82 -1.60 -1.75
N VAL A 19 15.08 -2.90 -1.57
CA VAL A 19 15.99 -3.41 -0.55
C VAL A 19 17.42 -2.95 -0.88
N ARG A 20 18.11 -2.37 0.11
CA ARG A 20 19.49 -1.91 -0.03
C ARG A 20 20.35 -2.48 1.07
N ASP A 21 21.57 -2.91 0.72
CA ASP A 21 22.52 -3.47 1.68
C ASP A 21 22.83 -2.49 2.82
N GLY A 22 22.95 -3.04 4.03
CA GLY A 22 23.21 -2.28 5.25
C GLY A 22 22.04 -1.41 5.74
N ARG A 23 20.90 -1.36 5.04
CA ARG A 23 19.70 -0.65 5.50
C ARG A 23 18.69 -1.61 6.10
N LYS A 24 18.18 -1.26 7.28
CA LYS A 24 17.04 -1.96 7.88
C LYS A 24 15.79 -1.69 7.04
N PHE A 25 15.04 -2.73 6.75
CA PHE A 25 13.75 -2.66 6.06
C PHE A 25 12.75 -3.59 6.75
N ASP A 26 11.47 -3.42 6.41
CA ASP A 26 10.41 -4.29 6.88
C ASP A 26 10.31 -5.51 5.96
N SER A 27 10.74 -6.68 6.44
CA SER A 27 10.75 -7.92 5.65
C SER A 27 9.41 -8.65 5.61
N THR A 28 8.33 -8.04 6.15
CA THR A 28 7.01 -8.67 6.22
C THR A 28 6.43 -8.98 4.84
N CYS A 29 6.67 -8.13 3.83
CA CYS A 29 6.23 -8.34 2.46
C CYS A 29 7.31 -7.89 1.48
N LEU A 30 7.84 -8.84 0.72
CA LEU A 30 8.87 -8.63 -0.29
C LEU A 30 8.31 -8.79 -1.69
N PHE A 31 8.77 -7.96 -2.61
CA PHE A 31 8.51 -8.06 -4.03
C PHE A 31 9.82 -8.44 -4.72
N HIS A 32 9.80 -9.45 -5.58
CA HIS A 32 10.95 -9.97 -6.29
C HIS A 32 10.90 -9.60 -7.78
N PRO A 33 12.06 -9.51 -8.46
CA PRO A 33 12.10 -9.28 -9.90
C PRO A 33 11.24 -10.30 -10.66
N GLY A 34 10.44 -9.79 -11.60
CA GLY A 34 9.52 -10.60 -12.41
C GLY A 34 8.10 -10.74 -11.84
N GLU A 35 7.86 -10.41 -10.57
CA GLU A 35 6.50 -10.47 -10.00
C GLU A 35 5.62 -9.28 -10.46
N HIS A 36 6.23 -8.16 -10.85
CA HIS A 36 5.53 -7.02 -11.42
C HIS A 36 6.46 -6.17 -12.33
N PRO A 37 5.97 -5.57 -13.44
CA PRO A 37 6.81 -4.81 -14.39
C PRO A 37 7.64 -3.65 -13.82
N PHE A 38 7.27 -3.06 -12.67
CA PHE A 38 8.09 -2.00 -12.04
C PHE A 38 9.14 -2.54 -11.05
N VAL A 39 9.07 -3.83 -10.68
CA VAL A 39 9.96 -4.45 -9.71
C VAL A 39 11.15 -5.04 -10.45
N ASN A 40 12.21 -4.25 -10.60
CA ASN A 40 13.45 -4.67 -11.25
C ASN A 40 14.49 -5.20 -10.25
N GLN A 41 14.29 -4.92 -8.97
CA GLN A 41 15.15 -5.31 -7.86
C GLN A 41 14.26 -5.72 -6.68
N GLN A 42 14.78 -6.58 -5.81
CA GLN A 42 14.04 -6.97 -4.61
C GLN A 42 13.63 -5.72 -3.82
N SER A 43 12.34 -5.63 -3.53
CA SER A 43 11.71 -4.46 -2.92
C SER A 43 10.84 -4.92 -1.75
N TYR A 44 10.41 -3.99 -0.91
CA TYR A 44 9.58 -4.26 0.26
C TYR A 44 8.47 -3.21 0.39
N VAL A 45 7.39 -3.60 1.04
CA VAL A 45 6.26 -2.71 1.34
C VAL A 45 6.59 -1.85 2.57
N VAL A 46 6.45 -0.53 2.45
CA VAL A 46 6.79 0.43 3.51
C VAL A 46 5.55 0.72 4.38
N TYR A 47 5.14 -0.26 5.19
CA TYR A 47 3.93 -0.16 6.02
C TYR A 47 3.90 1.04 6.99
N SER A 48 5.05 1.54 7.43
CA SER A 48 5.13 2.73 8.29
C SER A 48 4.64 4.01 7.63
N GLU A 49 4.63 4.06 6.29
CA GLU A 49 4.21 5.22 5.50
C GLU A 49 2.78 5.11 4.97
N ALA A 50 2.10 3.99 5.26
CA ALA A 50 0.73 3.80 4.83
C ALA A 50 -0.20 4.94 5.27
N VAL A 51 -1.06 5.37 4.36
CA VAL A 51 -1.92 6.54 4.53
C VAL A 51 -3.25 6.35 3.81
N VAL A 52 -4.33 6.81 4.43
CA VAL A 52 -5.64 6.91 3.78
C VAL A 52 -5.75 8.28 3.13
N LYS A 53 -6.06 8.32 1.84
CA LYS A 53 -6.30 9.53 1.05
C LYS A 53 -7.73 9.55 0.51
N ASN A 54 -8.23 10.74 0.18
CA ASN A 54 -9.49 10.89 -0.54
C ASN A 54 -9.33 10.31 -1.95
N ALA A 55 -10.25 9.44 -2.36
CA ALA A 55 -10.25 8.81 -3.68
C ALA A 55 -10.35 9.85 -4.80
N GLU A 56 -11.13 10.92 -4.59
CA GLU A 56 -11.30 11.98 -5.59
C GLU A 56 -9.98 12.71 -5.86
N ASP A 57 -9.20 13.03 -4.82
CA ASP A 57 -7.87 13.64 -4.97
C ASP A 57 -6.95 12.74 -5.81
N ILE A 58 -7.00 11.43 -5.59
CA ILE A 58 -6.18 10.47 -6.35
C ILE A 58 -6.60 10.44 -7.82
N SER A 59 -7.89 10.42 -8.10
CA SER A 59 -8.40 10.53 -9.47
C SER A 59 -7.98 11.84 -10.13
N GLN A 60 -8.01 12.96 -9.40
CA GLN A 60 -7.54 14.25 -9.91
C GLN A 60 -6.04 14.24 -10.21
N PHE A 61 -5.19 13.71 -9.33
CA PHE A 61 -3.75 13.61 -9.58
C PHE A 61 -3.42 12.73 -10.79
N VAL A 62 -4.20 11.67 -11.03
CA VAL A 62 -4.06 10.87 -12.27
C VAL A 62 -4.45 11.70 -13.50
N ASN A 63 -5.58 12.41 -13.44
CA ASN A 63 -6.06 13.23 -14.56
C ASN A 63 -5.12 14.40 -14.90
N MET A 64 -4.45 14.96 -13.89
CA MET A 64 -3.46 16.03 -14.06
C MET A 64 -2.10 15.52 -14.53
N GLY A 65 -1.88 14.21 -14.59
CA GLY A 65 -0.59 13.61 -14.95
C GLY A 65 0.46 13.59 -13.84
N GLU A 66 0.10 14.04 -12.62
CA GLU A 66 0.97 13.97 -11.45
C GLU A 66 1.20 12.52 -11.01
N PHE A 67 0.17 11.67 -11.13
CA PHE A 67 0.24 10.26 -10.84
C PHE A 67 0.17 9.45 -12.14
N THR A 68 1.16 8.59 -12.35
CA THR A 68 1.17 7.66 -13.49
C THR A 68 0.53 6.32 -13.10
N PRO A 69 -0.60 5.93 -13.71
CA PRO A 69 -1.17 4.60 -13.53
C PRO A 69 -0.16 3.52 -13.99
N ARG A 70 -0.04 2.45 -13.21
CA ARG A 70 0.76 1.28 -13.55
C ARG A 70 -0.14 0.07 -13.70
N ALA A 71 0.40 -1.02 -14.24
CA ALA A 71 -0.28 -2.30 -14.24
C ALA A 71 -0.73 -2.66 -12.79
N PRO A 72 -1.91 -3.27 -12.63
CA PRO A 72 -2.30 -3.86 -11.36
C PRO A 72 -1.31 -4.94 -10.93
N ILE A 73 -1.09 -5.07 -9.63
CA ILE A 73 -0.40 -6.23 -9.07
C ILE A 73 -1.29 -7.48 -9.20
N SER A 74 -0.68 -8.67 -9.23
CA SER A 74 -1.42 -9.93 -9.22
C SER A 74 -2.17 -10.12 -7.89
N ASP A 75 -3.22 -10.95 -7.91
CA ASP A 75 -3.97 -11.32 -6.70
C ASP A 75 -3.06 -11.88 -5.61
N HIS A 76 -2.07 -12.68 -6.00
CA HIS A 76 -1.07 -13.23 -5.06
C HIS A 76 -0.25 -12.14 -4.35
N LEU A 77 0.23 -11.12 -5.09
CA LEU A 77 0.93 -9.99 -4.47
C LEU A 77 0.01 -9.13 -3.63
N TYR A 78 -1.25 -8.99 -4.06
CA TYR A 78 -2.28 -8.26 -3.31
C TYR A 78 -2.54 -8.92 -1.95
N GLU A 79 -2.78 -10.22 -1.92
CA GLU A 79 -2.98 -11.00 -0.69
C GLU A 79 -1.77 -10.92 0.25
N ARG A 80 -0.55 -11.06 -0.27
CA ARG A 80 0.69 -10.92 0.52
C ARG A 80 0.83 -9.52 1.10
N THR A 81 0.43 -8.50 0.35
CA THR A 81 0.46 -7.10 0.81
C THR A 81 -0.55 -6.88 1.93
N LEU A 82 -1.77 -7.43 1.80
CA LEU A 82 -2.81 -7.39 2.83
C LEU A 82 -2.36 -8.14 4.10
N ALA A 83 -1.86 -9.36 3.97
CA ALA A 83 -1.35 -10.15 5.09
C ALA A 83 -0.29 -9.39 5.89
N GLY A 84 0.59 -8.64 5.21
CA GLY A 84 1.61 -7.85 5.89
C GLY A 84 1.08 -6.65 6.67
N PHE A 85 -0.12 -6.11 6.37
CA PHE A 85 -0.76 -5.12 7.25
C PHE A 85 -1.16 -5.69 8.61
N HIS A 86 -1.38 -7.00 8.70
CA HIS A 86 -1.72 -7.68 9.95
C HIS A 86 -0.48 -8.03 10.77
N THR A 87 0.63 -8.40 10.12
CA THR A 87 1.82 -8.94 10.78
C THR A 87 2.95 -7.92 10.96
N SER A 88 3.02 -6.86 10.15
CA SER A 88 4.08 -5.87 10.28
C SER A 88 3.97 -5.11 11.62
N PRO A 89 5.09 -4.98 12.37
CA PRO A 89 5.14 -4.17 13.59
C PRO A 89 5.18 -2.66 13.28
N ARG A 90 5.34 -2.28 12.01
CA ARG A 90 5.54 -0.89 11.57
C ARG A 90 4.25 -0.20 11.17
N VAL A 91 3.14 -0.93 11.03
CA VAL A 91 1.83 -0.37 10.67
C VAL A 91 1.32 0.53 11.80
N LYS A 92 1.03 1.79 11.47
CA LYS A 92 0.51 2.77 12.43
C LYS A 92 -0.86 2.34 12.98
N PRO A 93 -1.16 2.53 14.28
CA PRO A 93 -2.45 2.13 14.87
C PRO A 93 -3.69 2.68 14.14
N LYS A 94 -3.62 3.91 13.63
CA LYS A 94 -4.70 4.53 12.84
C LYS A 94 -5.01 3.76 11.55
N ILE A 95 -4.00 3.15 10.92
CA ILE A 95 -4.15 2.36 9.70
C ILE A 95 -4.76 1.01 10.05
N LYS A 96 -4.29 0.35 11.12
CA LYS A 96 -4.91 -0.88 11.62
C LYS A 96 -6.40 -0.69 11.91
N ARG A 97 -6.76 0.43 12.56
CA ARG A 97 -8.16 0.79 12.83
C ARG A 97 -8.96 1.02 11.55
N PHE A 98 -8.39 1.75 10.59
CA PHE A 98 -9.05 1.98 9.30
C PHE A 98 -9.35 0.66 8.57
N ILE A 99 -8.36 -0.22 8.49
CA ILE A 99 -8.51 -1.54 7.88
C ILE A 99 -9.61 -2.32 8.60
N LYS A 100 -9.48 -2.49 9.92
CA LYS A 100 -10.44 -3.27 10.73
C LYS A 100 -11.89 -2.77 10.61
N ASN A 101 -12.10 -1.47 10.60
CA ASN A 101 -13.43 -0.89 10.72
C ASN A 101 -14.10 -0.65 9.36
N TYR A 102 -13.31 -0.43 8.31
CA TYR A 102 -13.84 0.04 7.04
C TYR A 102 -13.50 -0.90 5.90
N MET A 103 -12.28 -1.47 5.86
CA MET A 103 -11.91 -2.47 4.86
C MET A 103 -12.54 -3.81 5.25
N GLN A 104 -13.72 -4.08 4.70
CA GLN A 104 -14.34 -5.40 4.67
C GLN A 104 -13.43 -6.34 3.87
N LEU A 105 -12.35 -6.77 4.50
CA LEU A 105 -11.50 -7.85 4.02
C LEU A 105 -12.26 -9.13 4.42
N GLU A 106 -13.00 -9.70 3.46
CA GLU A 106 -13.58 -11.04 3.61
C GLU A 106 -12.50 -12.11 3.65
#